data_AF-A0A1A8V4C7-F1
#
_entry.id   AF-A0A1A8V4C7-F1
#
_cell.length_a   1.000
_cell.length_b   1.000
_cell.length_c   1.000
_cell.angle_alpha   90.00
_cell.angle_beta   90.00
_cell.angle_gamma   90.00
#
_symmetry.space_group_name_H-M   'P 1'
#
loop_
_entity.id
_entity.type
_entity.pdbx_description
1 polymer ?
#
loop_
_entity_poly.entity_id
_entity_poly.type
_entity_poly.pdbx_seq_one_letter_code
_entity_poly.pdbx_strand_id
1 'polypeptide(L)' 'METSPIPVVTVQTAPFEDQKPGTNGLRRKTAVFEGRKNYLHNYIQSVLS' A
#
# COMPACT_ATOMS: atom_id res chain seq x y z
N MET A 1 27.17 -13.34 -10.81
CA MET A 1 26.84 -11.91 -10.61
C MET A 1 25.49 -11.67 -11.25
N GLU A 2 24.54 -11.05 -10.57
CA GLU A 2 23.27 -10.67 -11.21
C GLU A 2 23.55 -9.67 -12.32
N THR A 3 23.11 -9.99 -13.54
CA THR A 3 23.47 -9.26 -14.76
C THR A 3 22.54 -8.08 -15.06
N SER A 4 21.47 -7.90 -14.28
CA SER A 4 20.53 -6.76 -14.36
C SER A 4 19.66 -6.70 -13.10
N PRO A 5 20.00 -5.91 -12.07
CA PRO A 5 19.17 -5.80 -10.87
C PRO A 5 17.86 -5.05 -11.16
N ILE A 6 16.77 -5.44 -10.49
CA ILE A 6 15.49 -4.75 -10.58
C ILE A 6 15.59 -3.40 -9.85
N PRO A 7 15.25 -2.27 -10.48
CA PRO A 7 15.32 -0.97 -9.83
C PRO A 7 14.24 -0.83 -8.75
N VAL A 8 14.63 -0.28 -7.59
CA VAL A 8 13.69 0.12 -6.53
C VAL A 8 13.20 1.53 -6.84
N VAL A 9 11.87 1.72 -6.87
CA VAL A 9 11.24 3.00 -7.19
C VAL A 9 10.53 3.57 -5.98
N THR A 10 10.81 4.84 -5.66
CA THR A 10 10.08 5.61 -4.64
C THR A 10 8.93 6.35 -5.28
N VAL A 11 7.71 6.13 -4.79
CA VAL A 11 6.48 6.74 -5.32
C VAL A 11 5.91 7.71 -4.29
N GLN A 12 5.73 8.97 -4.69
CA GLN A 12 5.08 9.99 -3.85
C GLN A 12 3.59 9.66 -3.67
N THR A 13 3.08 9.81 -2.45
CA THR A 13 1.70 9.47 -2.08
C THR A 13 1.19 10.38 -0.96
N ALA A 14 -0.13 10.36 -0.72
CA ALA A 14 -0.77 11.09 0.36
C ALA A 14 -1.38 10.10 1.37
N PRO A 15 -1.39 10.39 2.68
CA PRO A 15 -1.95 9.50 3.68
C PRO A 15 -3.48 9.35 3.55
N PHE A 16 -4.00 8.23 4.05
CA PHE A 16 -5.44 7.97 4.16
C PHE A 16 -5.84 7.84 5.63
N GLU A 17 -6.74 8.71 6.09
CA GLU A 17 -7.23 8.74 7.47
C GLU A 17 -7.99 7.46 7.89
N ASP A 18 -8.55 6.74 6.91
CA ASP A 18 -9.40 5.57 7.13
C ASP A 18 -8.64 4.23 7.12
N GLN A 19 -7.30 4.22 7.06
CA GLN A 19 -6.47 3.00 7.08
C GLN A 19 -6.15 2.50 8.49
N LYS A 20 -7.18 2.42 9.34
CA LYS A 20 -7.06 1.89 10.71
C LYS A 20 -7.55 0.43 10.75
N PRO A 21 -6.68 -0.57 11.01
CA PRO A 21 -7.12 -1.95 11.11
C PRO A 21 -7.99 -2.17 12.34
N GLY A 22 -9.00 -3.02 12.22
CA GLY A 22 -9.76 -3.53 13.37
C GLY A 22 -9.11 -4.80 13.94
N THR A 23 -9.84 -5.51 14.81
CA THR A 23 -9.38 -6.76 15.45
C THR A 23 -8.90 -7.81 14.44
N ASN A 24 -9.49 -7.84 13.24
CA ASN A 24 -9.18 -8.79 12.16
C ASN A 24 -8.56 -8.10 10.93
N GLY A 25 -7.76 -7.05 11.14
CA GLY A 25 -7.08 -6.30 10.08
C GLY A 25 -7.93 -5.19 9.43
N LEU A 26 -7.37 -4.58 8.39
CA LEU A 26 -8.06 -3.54 7.61
C LEU A 26 -9.00 -4.19 6.57
N ARG A 27 -10.31 -4.00 6.75
CA ARG A 27 -11.34 -4.49 5.83
C ARG A 27 -12.04 -3.32 5.15
N ARG A 28 -12.02 -3.29 3.82
CA ARG A 28 -12.74 -2.35 2.94
C ARG A 28 -13.33 -3.10 1.75
N LYS A 29 -14.28 -2.50 1.03
CA LYS A 29 -14.81 -3.07 -0.23
C LYS A 29 -13.67 -3.24 -1.23
N THR A 30 -13.71 -4.29 -2.05
CA THR A 30 -12.69 -4.55 -3.11
C THR A 30 -12.43 -3.33 -3.98
N ALA A 31 -13.50 -2.64 -4.40
CA ALA A 31 -13.40 -1.42 -5.21
C ALA A 31 -12.63 -0.27 -4.55
N VAL A 32 -12.49 -0.25 -3.21
CA VAL A 32 -11.65 0.73 -2.50
C VAL A 32 -10.18 0.42 -2.73
N PHE A 33 -9.78 -0.84 -2.60
CA PHE A 33 -8.39 -1.25 -2.80
C PHE A 33 -7.96 -1.13 -4.27
N GLU A 34 -8.85 -1.50 -5.20
CA GLU A 34 -8.58 -1.48 -6.63
C GLU A 34 -8.72 -0.09 -7.25
N GLY A 35 -9.75 0.66 -6.87
CA GLY A 35 -10.10 1.92 -7.53
C GLY A 35 -9.45 3.16 -6.94
N ARG A 36 -9.07 3.16 -5.64
CA ARG A 36 -8.42 4.32 -5.04
C ARG A 36 -6.91 4.26 -5.25
N LYS A 37 -6.39 5.23 -5.99
CA LYS A 37 -4.95 5.38 -6.25
C LYS A 37 -4.15 5.26 -4.95
N ASN A 38 -3.15 4.38 -4.96
CA ASN A 38 -2.23 4.11 -3.86
C ASN A 38 -2.87 3.63 -2.54
N TYR A 39 -4.16 3.30 -2.48
CA TYR A 39 -4.78 2.86 -1.24
C TYR A 39 -4.14 1.57 -0.71
N LEU A 40 -4.03 0.54 -1.56
CA LEU A 40 -3.36 -0.70 -1.19
C LEU A 40 -1.88 -0.48 -0.85
N HIS A 41 -1.14 0.21 -1.72
CA HIS A 41 0.29 0.46 -1.58
C HIS A 41 0.64 1.17 -0.27
N ASN A 42 -0.13 2.20 0.09
CA ASN A 42 0.06 2.94 1.33
C ASN A 42 -0.11 2.04 2.54
N TYR A 43 -1.17 1.22 2.58
CA TYR A 43 -1.41 0.34 3.71
C TYR A 43 -0.30 -0.71 3.87
N ILE A 44 0.14 -1.33 2.77
CA ILE A 44 1.24 -2.30 2.79
C ILE A 44 2.54 -1.63 3.24
N GLN A 45 2.86 -0.43 2.72
CA GLN A 45 4.05 0.30 3.14
C GLN A 45 4.02 0.63 4.64
N SER A 46 2.88 1.05 5.20
CA SER A 46 2.72 1.32 6.63
C SER A 46 2.83 0.07 7.51
N VAL A 47 2.57 -1.13 6.98
CA VAL A 47 2.77 -2.40 7.70
C VAL A 47 4.24 -2.81 7.72
N LEU A 48 5.03 -2.42 6.70
CA LEU A 48 6.42 -2.84 6.50
C LEU A 48 7.45 -1.83 7.03
N SER A 49 7.04 -0.61 7.38
CA SER A 49 7.86 0.44 8.01
C SER A 49 7.75 0.42 9.52
#